data_AF-A0A838ID00-F1
#
_entry.id   AF-A0A838ID00-F1
#
_cell.length_a   1.000
_cell.length_b   1.000
_cell.length_c   1.000
_cell.angle_alpha   90.00
_cell.angle_beta   90.00
_cell.angle_gamma   90.00
#
_symmetry.space_group_name_H-M   'P 1'
#
loop_
_entity.id
_entity.type
_entity.pdbx_description
1 polymer ?
#
loop_
_entity_poly.entity_id
_entity_poly.type
_entity_poly.pdbx_seq_one_letter_code
_entity_poly.pdbx_strand_id
1 'polypeptide(L)'
;MHVKVWGARGSVPSPGPETTRYGGNTSCVQVTLSDGTMVVFDAGTGLRSLGLAMTEEGARVNILLTHLHLDHIQGLMFFAPAFRPSTELAIWGPRAPDASLQQRIGRFISAPISPVEVRELPCHVSFREAPQTEWQIGPATLQAGSVTHRGPTLGYRLTEGETSVCYIPDHEPALGCRLETDEPEWISGYDLARGASLLLHDCQYTDEEYPSHLGWGHSRLADALAFAHRAAPETLMLFHHDPLHSDDFLDDLAETAAERWTALGEDPGRLTLAVERAELVVEAGQPA
;
A
#
# COMPACT_ATOMS: atom_id res chain seq x y z
N MET A 1 -2.42 -14.61 -8.44
CA MET A 1 -3.24 -13.47 -7.94
C MET A 1 -3.32 -12.37 -9.00
N HIS A 2 -4.38 -11.55 -9.03
CA HIS A 2 -4.47 -10.34 -9.85
C HIS A 2 -4.38 -9.10 -8.97
N VAL A 3 -3.50 -8.17 -9.30
CA VAL A 3 -3.25 -6.92 -8.58
C VAL A 3 -3.66 -5.75 -9.44
N LYS A 4 -4.37 -4.79 -8.85
CA LYS A 4 -4.77 -3.55 -9.52
C LYS A 4 -4.51 -2.34 -8.63
N VAL A 5 -3.79 -1.36 -9.17
CA VAL A 5 -3.54 -0.09 -8.49
C VAL A 5 -4.71 0.86 -8.76
N TRP A 6 -5.35 1.36 -7.72
CA TRP A 6 -6.44 2.35 -7.82
C TRP A 6 -6.01 3.77 -7.44
N GLY A 7 -4.87 3.89 -6.77
CA GLY A 7 -4.19 5.14 -6.49
C GLY A 7 -2.80 4.86 -5.92
N ALA A 8 -1.82 5.68 -6.29
CA ALA A 8 -0.41 5.51 -5.95
C ALA A 8 0.27 6.79 -5.44
N ARG A 9 -0.48 7.89 -5.29
CA ARG A 9 0.04 9.14 -4.71
C ARG A 9 0.10 9.07 -3.19
N GLY A 10 1.11 9.70 -2.62
CA GLY A 10 1.21 9.90 -1.19
C GLY A 10 0.62 11.22 -0.72
N SER A 11 0.40 11.34 0.59
CA SER A 11 0.05 12.54 1.36
C SER A 11 -1.31 13.22 1.05
N VAL A 12 -1.62 13.47 -0.22
CA VAL A 12 -2.83 14.15 -0.68
C VAL A 12 -3.11 13.78 -2.15
N PRO A 13 -4.37 13.71 -2.60
CA PRO A 13 -4.65 13.53 -4.02
C PRO A 13 -4.12 14.70 -4.86
N SER A 14 -3.51 14.39 -5.99
CA SER A 14 -2.95 15.37 -6.94
C SER A 14 -3.56 15.24 -8.32
N PRO A 15 -4.87 15.46 -8.53
CA PRO A 15 -5.46 15.45 -9.86
C PRO A 15 -5.06 16.69 -10.65
N GLY A 16 -4.53 16.52 -11.86
CA GLY A 16 -4.20 17.64 -12.74
C GLY A 16 -3.73 17.19 -14.13
N PRO A 17 -3.61 18.14 -15.08
CA PRO A 17 -3.09 17.83 -16.41
C PRO A 17 -1.68 17.23 -16.40
N GLU A 18 -0.88 17.55 -15.39
CA GLU A 18 0.49 17.08 -15.22
C GLU A 18 0.61 15.73 -14.48
N THR A 19 -0.50 15.12 -14.06
CA THR A 19 -0.50 13.89 -13.25
C THR A 19 -1.46 12.81 -13.81
N THR A 20 -1.78 12.90 -15.10
CA THR A 20 -2.77 12.02 -15.74
C THR A 20 -2.18 10.65 -16.08
N ARG A 21 -0.88 10.55 -16.36
CA ARG A 21 -0.18 9.31 -16.75
C ARG A 21 -0.04 8.37 -15.55
N TYR A 22 0.47 8.86 -14.42
CA TYR A 22 0.65 8.07 -13.19
C TYR A 22 -0.59 8.08 -12.29
N GLY A 23 -1.47 9.06 -12.48
CA GLY A 23 -2.69 9.24 -11.72
C GLY A 23 -2.53 10.15 -10.49
N GLY A 24 -3.68 10.61 -10.01
CA GLY A 24 -3.79 11.58 -8.93
C GLY A 24 -4.40 11.02 -7.65
N ASN A 25 -4.90 9.78 -7.67
CA ASN A 25 -5.48 9.15 -6.49
C ASN A 25 -4.41 8.64 -5.53
N THR A 26 -4.70 8.74 -4.24
CA THR A 26 -3.86 8.24 -3.15
C THR A 26 -4.02 6.75 -2.90
N SER A 27 -3.04 6.17 -2.21
CA SER A 27 -2.86 4.78 -1.82
C SER A 27 -4.14 3.93 -1.76
N CYS A 28 -4.32 3.08 -2.77
CA CYS A 28 -5.33 2.04 -2.77
C CYS A 28 -4.94 0.96 -3.78
N VAL A 29 -4.77 -0.28 -3.33
CA VAL A 29 -4.38 -1.42 -4.17
C VAL A 29 -5.32 -2.58 -3.93
N GLN A 30 -5.92 -3.10 -4.98
CA GLN A 30 -6.76 -4.30 -4.94
C GLN A 30 -5.92 -5.52 -5.27
N VAL A 31 -6.12 -6.60 -4.53
CA VAL A 31 -5.68 -7.95 -4.85
C VAL A 31 -6.91 -8.86 -4.93
N THR A 32 -7.09 -9.50 -6.09
CA THR A 32 -8.10 -10.54 -6.29
C THR A 32 -7.42 -11.91 -6.27
N LEU A 33 -7.87 -12.73 -5.32
CA LEU A 33 -7.39 -14.10 -5.10
C LEU A 33 -7.97 -15.06 -6.15
N SER A 34 -7.43 -16.27 -6.22
CA SER A 34 -7.85 -17.30 -7.17
C SER A 34 -9.33 -17.70 -7.06
N ASP A 35 -9.92 -17.59 -5.86
CA ASP A 35 -11.34 -17.87 -5.60
C ASP A 35 -12.28 -16.66 -5.82
N GLY A 36 -11.72 -15.53 -6.27
CA GLY A 36 -12.44 -14.26 -6.45
C GLY A 36 -12.55 -13.41 -5.18
N THR A 37 -12.01 -13.87 -4.04
CA THR A 37 -11.95 -13.06 -2.81
C THR A 37 -11.16 -11.77 -3.06
N MET A 38 -11.72 -10.66 -2.61
CA MET A 38 -11.11 -9.34 -2.74
C MET A 38 -10.45 -8.90 -1.42
N VAL A 39 -9.18 -8.54 -1.53
CA VAL A 39 -8.40 -7.86 -0.51
C VAL A 39 -7.98 -6.50 -1.06
N VAL A 40 -8.09 -5.46 -0.25
CA VAL A 40 -7.71 -4.09 -0.60
C VAL A 40 -6.71 -3.61 0.42
N PHE A 41 -5.55 -3.16 -0.03
CA PHE A 41 -4.57 -2.46 0.80
C PHE A 41 -4.81 -0.96 0.71
N ASP A 42 -4.99 -0.35 1.88
CA ASP A 42 -5.37 1.04 2.10
C ASP A 42 -6.67 1.49 1.41
N ALA A 43 -7.21 2.57 1.98
CA ALA A 43 -8.49 3.15 1.62
C ALA A 43 -8.34 4.63 1.28
N GLY A 44 -7.27 4.99 0.57
CA GLY A 44 -7.07 6.31 0.01
C GLY A 44 -8.14 6.70 -1.01
N THR A 45 -7.97 7.86 -1.65
CA THR A 45 -8.93 8.38 -2.62
C THR A 45 -9.17 7.43 -3.81
N GLY A 46 -8.20 6.56 -4.12
CA GLY A 46 -8.38 5.49 -5.11
C GLY A 46 -9.52 4.51 -4.79
N LEU A 47 -9.86 4.34 -3.51
CA LEU A 47 -10.96 3.47 -3.07
C LEU A 47 -12.31 3.91 -3.67
N ARG A 48 -12.49 5.20 -3.92
CA ARG A 48 -13.70 5.72 -4.58
C ARG A 48 -13.84 5.14 -5.99
N SER A 49 -12.76 5.12 -6.76
CA SER A 49 -12.74 4.58 -8.13
C SER A 49 -12.99 3.08 -8.13
N LEU A 50 -12.40 2.34 -7.19
CA LEU A 50 -12.70 0.92 -6.97
C LEU A 50 -14.20 0.72 -6.69
N GLY A 51 -14.77 1.46 -5.73
CA GLY A 51 -16.18 1.34 -5.36
C GLY A 51 -17.15 1.63 -6.52
N LEU A 52 -16.79 2.51 -7.45
CA LEU A 52 -17.57 2.78 -8.66
C LEU A 52 -17.50 1.64 -9.68
N ALA A 53 -16.36 0.95 -9.78
CA ALA A 53 -16.20 -0.21 -10.65
C ALA A 53 -16.93 -1.46 -10.12
N MET A 54 -17.25 -1.49 -8.83
CA MET A 54 -18.02 -2.57 -8.21
C MET A 54 -19.51 -2.41 -8.46
N THR A 55 -20.02 -3.01 -9.53
CA THR A 55 -21.44 -2.97 -9.92
C THR A 55 -22.28 -4.07 -9.28
N GLU A 56 -21.65 -5.17 -8.85
CA GLU A 56 -22.33 -6.31 -8.27
C GLU A 56 -22.91 -6.01 -6.87
N GLU A 57 -24.04 -6.64 -6.55
CA GLU A 57 -24.60 -6.68 -5.20
C GLU A 57 -23.90 -7.77 -4.36
N GLY A 58 -24.06 -7.70 -3.03
CA GLY A 58 -23.51 -8.75 -2.15
C GLY A 58 -21.99 -8.75 -2.00
N ALA A 59 -21.32 -7.63 -2.33
CA ALA A 59 -19.86 -7.55 -2.29
C ALA A 59 -19.29 -7.85 -0.90
N ARG A 60 -18.23 -8.66 -0.86
CA ARG A 60 -17.43 -8.96 0.33
C ARG A 60 -16.04 -8.37 0.17
N VAL A 61 -15.71 -7.39 1.00
CA VAL A 61 -14.46 -6.62 0.85
C VAL A 61 -13.68 -6.65 2.15
N ASN A 62 -12.40 -7.03 2.06
CA ASN A 62 -11.45 -6.91 3.16
C ASN A 62 -10.52 -5.73 2.87
N ILE A 63 -10.57 -4.67 3.68
CA ILE A 63 -9.68 -3.52 3.59
C ILE A 63 -8.64 -3.64 4.69
N LEU A 64 -7.35 -3.64 4.34
CA LEU A 64 -6.22 -3.70 5.25
C LEU A 64 -5.53 -2.35 5.24
N LEU A 65 -5.71 -1.57 6.30
CA LEU A 65 -5.10 -0.26 6.47
C LEU A 65 -3.71 -0.41 7.08
N THR A 66 -2.70 0.15 6.44
CA THR A 66 -1.33 0.20 6.97
C THR A 66 -1.29 1.06 8.22
N HIS A 67 -1.89 2.24 8.14
CA HIS A 67 -2.06 3.20 9.20
C HIS A 67 -3.25 4.14 8.90
N LEU A 68 -3.42 5.19 9.72
CA LEU A 68 -4.62 6.03 9.71
C LEU A 68 -4.36 7.49 9.29
N HIS A 69 -3.30 7.76 8.53
CA HIS A 69 -3.17 9.06 7.86
C HIS A 69 -4.24 9.20 6.77
N LEU A 70 -4.58 10.46 6.46
CA LEU A 70 -5.78 10.78 5.68
C LEU A 70 -5.75 10.18 4.28
N ASP A 71 -4.62 10.25 3.60
CA ASP A 71 -4.38 9.68 2.28
C ASP A 71 -4.52 8.15 2.20
N HIS A 72 -4.57 7.44 3.34
CA HIS A 72 -4.84 6.01 3.44
C HIS A 72 -6.27 5.67 3.89
N ILE A 73 -7.09 6.65 4.30
CA ILE A 73 -8.46 6.41 4.80
C ILE A 73 -9.53 7.31 4.17
N GLN A 74 -9.15 8.35 3.43
CA GLN A 74 -10.05 9.38 2.92
C GLN A 74 -11.15 8.79 2.02
N GLY A 75 -10.83 7.72 1.28
CA GLY A 75 -11.77 7.06 0.38
C GLY A 75 -12.89 6.29 1.08
N LEU A 76 -12.76 5.95 2.37
CA LEU A 76 -13.79 5.19 3.11
C LEU A 76 -15.17 5.85 3.02
N MET A 77 -15.22 7.18 3.11
CA MET A 77 -16.47 7.96 3.03
C MET A 77 -17.06 8.06 1.63
N PHE A 78 -16.27 7.73 0.61
CA PHE A 78 -16.66 7.80 -0.80
C PHE A 78 -16.73 6.41 -1.45
N PHE A 79 -16.64 5.35 -0.64
CA PHE A 79 -16.73 3.99 -1.10
C PHE A 79 -18.20 3.58 -1.24
N ALA A 80 -18.73 3.63 -2.47
CA ALA A 80 -20.14 3.35 -2.75
C ALA A 80 -20.66 2.03 -2.11
N PRO A 81 -19.90 0.92 -2.05
CA PRO A 81 -20.34 -0.29 -1.38
C PRO A 81 -20.63 -0.13 0.13
N ALA A 82 -20.00 0.82 0.83
CA ALA A 82 -20.30 1.08 2.25
C ALA A 82 -21.74 1.58 2.47
N PHE A 83 -22.39 2.08 1.42
CA PHE A 83 -23.76 2.59 1.42
C PHE A 83 -24.78 1.62 0.83
N ARG A 84 -24.40 0.35 0.63
CA ARG A 84 -25.29 -0.71 0.16
C ARG A 84 -25.55 -1.72 1.29
N PRO A 85 -26.81 -2.00 1.67
CA PRO A 85 -27.12 -2.97 2.73
C PRO A 85 -26.62 -4.39 2.48
N SER A 86 -26.47 -4.78 1.21
CA SER A 86 -25.98 -6.10 0.82
C SER A 86 -24.47 -6.30 1.02
N THR A 87 -23.71 -5.24 1.27
CA THR A 87 -22.24 -5.33 1.37
C THR A 87 -21.81 -5.83 2.74
N GLU A 88 -20.84 -6.75 2.76
CA GLU A 88 -20.07 -7.12 3.95
C GLU A 88 -18.66 -6.50 3.83
N LEU A 89 -18.29 -5.69 4.83
CA LEU A 89 -17.03 -4.97 4.87
C LEU A 89 -16.25 -5.35 6.14
N ALA A 90 -15.03 -5.83 5.98
CA ALA A 90 -14.09 -6.02 7.08
C ALA A 90 -12.92 -5.06 6.94
N ILE A 91 -12.75 -4.15 7.89
CA ILE A 91 -11.64 -3.20 7.93
C ILE A 91 -10.65 -3.66 8.99
N TRP A 92 -9.43 -3.94 8.56
CA TRP A 92 -8.29 -4.33 9.37
C TRP A 92 -7.32 -3.15 9.50
N GLY A 93 -6.62 -3.04 10.62
CA GLY A 93 -5.65 -1.96 10.81
C GLY A 93 -4.78 -2.11 12.05
N PRO A 94 -3.84 -1.19 12.28
CA PRO A 94 -2.89 -1.28 13.38
C PRO A 94 -3.57 -1.24 14.73
N ARG A 95 -3.13 -2.07 15.66
CA ARG A 95 -3.53 -2.02 17.08
C ARG A 95 -3.07 -0.72 17.73
N ALA A 96 -3.85 -0.19 18.68
CA ALA A 96 -3.39 0.86 19.59
C ALA A 96 -3.84 0.58 21.03
N PRO A 97 -3.07 1.03 22.03
CA PRO A 97 -3.43 0.82 23.43
C PRO A 97 -4.67 1.62 23.86
N ASP A 98 -4.87 2.83 23.31
CA ASP A 98 -5.79 3.82 23.89
C ASP A 98 -7.19 3.83 23.27
N ALA A 99 -7.38 3.19 22.11
CA ALA A 99 -8.66 3.17 21.40
C ALA A 99 -8.74 2.05 20.36
N SER A 100 -9.92 1.45 20.22
CA SER A 100 -10.18 0.45 19.18
C SER A 100 -10.02 1.06 17.78
N LEU A 101 -9.81 0.21 16.77
CA LEU A 101 -9.77 0.66 15.38
C LEU A 101 -11.06 1.40 14.98
N GLN A 102 -12.22 0.90 15.40
CA GLN A 102 -13.52 1.54 15.15
C GLN A 102 -13.59 2.95 15.76
N GLN A 103 -13.12 3.14 16.99
CA GLN A 103 -13.12 4.45 17.64
C GLN A 103 -12.20 5.44 16.95
N ARG A 104 -11.05 4.99 16.43
CA ARG A 104 -10.09 5.85 15.73
C ARG A 104 -10.58 6.24 14.34
N ILE A 105 -11.06 5.29 13.53
CA ILE A 105 -11.67 5.57 12.23
C ILE A 105 -12.94 6.40 12.38
N GLY A 106 -13.72 6.15 13.44
CA GLY A 106 -14.90 6.93 13.78
C GLY A 106 -14.62 8.41 13.99
N ARG A 107 -13.38 8.84 14.29
CA ARG A 107 -13.06 10.28 14.33
C ARG A 107 -13.12 10.94 12.95
N PHE A 108 -12.76 10.21 11.90
CA PHE A 108 -12.87 10.67 10.52
C PHE A 108 -14.30 10.52 10.02
N ILE A 109 -14.94 9.36 10.30
CA ILE A 109 -16.34 9.06 9.97
C ILE A 109 -17.27 9.52 11.11
N SER A 110 -17.22 10.83 11.41
CA SER A 110 -18.09 11.48 12.40
C SER A 110 -18.19 12.98 12.14
N ALA A 111 -19.26 13.61 12.61
CA ALA A 111 -19.45 15.05 12.52
C ALA A 111 -18.39 15.81 13.36
N PRO A 112 -17.89 16.98 12.90
CA PRO A 112 -18.28 17.69 11.69
C PRO A 112 -17.45 17.32 10.43
N ILE A 113 -16.54 16.35 10.51
CA ILE A 113 -15.63 15.99 9.42
C ILE A 113 -16.39 15.25 8.31
N SER A 114 -17.24 14.31 8.72
CA SER A 114 -18.10 13.54 7.84
C SER A 114 -19.58 13.76 8.15
N PRO A 115 -20.48 13.66 7.15
CA PRO A 115 -21.91 13.90 7.34
C PRO A 115 -22.65 12.73 8.02
N VAL A 116 -21.99 11.61 8.28
CA VAL A 116 -22.55 10.42 8.92
C VAL A 116 -21.56 9.82 9.93
N GLU A 117 -22.10 9.07 10.87
CA GLU A 117 -21.37 8.26 11.83
C GLU A 117 -21.19 6.82 11.34
N VAL A 118 -20.18 6.10 11.83
CA VAL A 118 -19.96 4.67 11.51
C VAL A 118 -21.22 3.81 11.71
N ARG A 119 -22.00 4.10 12.76
CA ARG A 119 -23.25 3.36 13.07
C ARG A 119 -24.38 3.61 12.08
N GLU A 120 -24.27 4.63 11.24
CA GLU A 120 -25.26 5.01 10.23
C GLU A 120 -24.93 4.42 8.86
N LEU A 121 -23.78 3.74 8.70
CA LEU A 121 -23.43 3.05 7.47
C LEU A 121 -24.40 1.89 7.21
N PRO A 122 -25.07 1.84 6.04
CA PRO A 122 -26.02 0.78 5.72
C PRO A 122 -25.43 -0.62 5.58
N CYS A 123 -24.14 -0.74 5.24
CA CYS A 123 -23.47 -2.03 5.07
C CYS A 123 -23.21 -2.76 6.41
N HIS A 124 -22.88 -4.04 6.31
CA HIS A 124 -22.39 -4.81 7.45
C HIS A 124 -20.89 -4.59 7.60
N VAL A 125 -20.49 -3.60 8.40
CA VAL A 125 -19.08 -3.27 8.64
C VAL A 125 -18.56 -3.84 9.96
N SER A 126 -17.38 -4.45 9.92
CA SER A 126 -16.62 -4.87 11.10
C SER A 126 -15.22 -4.25 11.10
N PHE A 127 -14.74 -3.89 12.29
CA PHE A 127 -13.40 -3.32 12.49
C PHE A 127 -12.57 -4.29 13.30
N ARG A 128 -11.39 -4.65 12.81
CA ARG A 128 -10.53 -5.69 13.34
C ARG A 128 -9.10 -5.17 13.48
N GLU A 129 -8.45 -5.46 14.58
CA GLU A 129 -7.01 -5.19 14.69
C GLU A 129 -6.25 -6.29 13.94
N ALA A 130 -5.24 -5.92 13.17
CA ALA A 130 -4.35 -6.88 12.52
C ALA A 130 -3.67 -7.75 13.60
N PRO A 131 -3.78 -9.09 13.55
CA PRO A 131 -3.11 -9.96 14.50
C PRO A 131 -1.58 -9.85 14.41
N GLN A 132 -0.89 -10.19 15.52
CA GLN A 132 0.57 -10.31 15.53
C GLN A 132 1.06 -11.61 14.85
N THR A 133 0.17 -12.57 14.68
CA THR A 133 0.43 -13.84 14.00
C THR A 133 -0.23 -13.84 12.63
N GLU A 134 0.11 -14.81 11.80
CA GLU A 134 -0.58 -15.02 10.53
C GLU A 134 -2.08 -15.28 10.72
N TRP A 135 -2.89 -14.86 9.74
CA TRP A 135 -4.32 -15.17 9.65
C TRP A 135 -4.73 -15.44 8.20
N GLN A 136 -5.98 -15.87 7.99
CA GLN A 136 -6.48 -16.25 6.68
C GLN A 136 -7.56 -15.27 6.18
N ILE A 137 -7.50 -14.95 4.89
CA ILE A 137 -8.59 -14.32 4.13
C ILE A 137 -8.76 -15.12 2.83
N GLY A 138 -9.88 -15.83 2.70
CA GLY A 138 -10.07 -16.77 1.59
C GLY A 138 -8.96 -17.84 1.60
N PRO A 139 -8.33 -18.15 0.45
CA PRO A 139 -7.20 -19.07 0.35
C PRO A 139 -5.84 -18.44 0.72
N ALA A 140 -5.79 -17.14 1.05
CA ALA A 140 -4.53 -16.44 1.31
C ALA A 140 -4.18 -16.33 2.79
N THR A 141 -2.90 -16.58 3.09
CA THR A 141 -2.27 -16.29 4.38
C THR A 141 -1.82 -14.83 4.40
N LEU A 142 -2.25 -14.09 5.42
CA LEU A 142 -1.85 -12.71 5.68
C LEU A 142 -0.91 -12.65 6.87
N GLN A 143 0.12 -11.80 6.74
CA GLN A 143 1.02 -11.40 7.81
C GLN A 143 1.09 -9.87 7.84
N ALA A 144 1.14 -9.31 9.05
CA ALA A 144 1.39 -7.89 9.27
C ALA A 144 2.65 -7.72 10.13
N GLY A 145 3.41 -6.66 9.88
CA GLY A 145 4.59 -6.32 10.66
C GLY A 145 4.74 -4.82 10.80
N SER A 146 5.20 -4.35 11.96
CA SER A 146 5.47 -2.92 12.15
C SER A 146 6.61 -2.47 11.24
N VAL A 147 6.43 -1.31 10.62
CA VAL A 147 7.43 -0.68 9.75
C VAL A 147 7.81 0.69 10.29
N THR A 148 9.02 1.16 9.95
CA THR A 148 9.52 2.46 10.43
C THR A 148 8.77 3.59 9.72
N HIS A 149 7.81 4.18 10.43
CA HIS A 149 7.01 5.34 10.02
C HIS A 149 6.57 6.15 11.25
N ARG A 150 5.97 7.31 11.02
CA ARG A 150 5.38 8.16 12.06
C ARG A 150 4.09 7.55 12.61
N GLY A 151 4.21 6.94 13.79
CA GLY A 151 3.08 6.35 14.51
C GLY A 151 2.89 4.86 14.19
N PRO A 152 1.82 4.23 14.72
CA PRO A 152 1.55 2.82 14.50
C PRO A 152 1.25 2.51 13.03
N THR A 153 2.23 1.91 12.34
CA THR A 153 2.16 1.61 10.90
C THR A 153 2.59 0.19 10.64
N LEU A 154 1.82 -0.49 9.78
CA LEU A 154 2.04 -1.86 9.37
C LEU A 154 2.42 -1.93 7.89
N GLY A 155 3.36 -2.80 7.55
CA GLY A 155 3.44 -3.42 6.24
C GLY A 155 2.63 -4.73 6.24
N TYR A 156 2.22 -5.18 5.06
CA TYR A 156 1.52 -6.45 4.90
C TYR A 156 2.23 -7.37 3.90
N ARG A 157 2.16 -8.68 4.16
CA ARG A 157 2.46 -9.74 3.20
C ARG A 157 1.23 -10.62 3.04
N LEU A 158 0.78 -10.81 1.82
CA LEU A 158 -0.29 -11.72 1.43
C LEU A 158 0.32 -12.83 0.59
N THR A 159 0.11 -14.08 0.98
CA THR A 159 0.63 -15.27 0.29
C THR A 159 -0.51 -16.18 -0.13
N GLU A 160 -0.57 -16.53 -1.41
CA GLU A 160 -1.48 -17.53 -1.97
C GLU A 160 -0.65 -18.56 -2.75
N GLY A 161 -0.60 -19.80 -2.25
CA GLY A 161 0.26 -20.84 -2.81
C GLY A 161 1.74 -20.45 -2.76
N GLU A 162 2.39 -20.44 -3.92
CA GLU A 162 3.80 -20.04 -4.07
C GLU A 162 3.97 -18.55 -4.39
N THR A 163 2.87 -17.81 -4.57
CA THR A 163 2.91 -16.38 -4.90
C THR A 163 2.68 -15.50 -3.69
N SER A 164 3.34 -14.34 -3.66
CA SER A 164 3.13 -13.38 -2.58
C SER A 164 3.18 -11.91 -3.04
N VAL A 165 2.33 -11.09 -2.43
CA VAL A 165 2.31 -9.63 -2.57
C VAL A 165 2.66 -9.01 -1.24
N CYS A 166 3.71 -8.19 -1.21
CA CYS A 166 4.09 -7.38 -0.07
C CYS A 166 3.77 -5.90 -0.35
N TYR A 167 3.14 -5.23 0.60
CA TYR A 167 2.68 -3.84 0.48
C TYR A 167 3.18 -3.03 1.68
N ILE A 168 4.10 -2.10 1.39
CA ILE A 168 4.78 -1.25 2.37
C ILE A 168 4.89 0.18 1.79
N PRO A 169 3.79 0.94 1.73
CA PRO A 169 3.71 2.21 0.99
C PRO A 169 4.35 3.39 1.72
N ASP A 170 4.48 3.33 3.06
CA ASP A 170 5.07 4.38 3.89
C ASP A 170 6.13 3.74 4.78
N HIS A 171 7.39 4.00 4.46
CA HIS A 171 8.50 3.34 5.13
C HIS A 171 9.79 4.14 5.01
N GLU A 172 10.48 4.33 6.12
CA GLU A 172 11.81 4.93 6.18
C GLU A 172 12.80 3.93 6.80
N PRO A 173 13.16 2.86 6.09
CA PRO A 173 13.98 1.79 6.66
C PRO A 173 15.37 2.28 7.05
N ALA A 174 15.93 3.28 6.36
CA ALA A 174 17.25 3.86 6.68
C ALA A 174 17.27 4.67 7.99
N LEU A 175 16.10 4.98 8.58
CA LEU A 175 16.05 5.72 9.84
C LEU A 175 16.50 4.83 11.00
N GLY A 176 17.74 5.03 11.43
CA GLY A 176 18.31 4.31 12.57
C GLY A 176 18.96 2.97 12.21
N CYS A 177 19.09 2.64 10.92
CA CYS A 177 19.88 1.50 10.45
C CYS A 177 20.71 1.87 9.21
N ARG A 178 21.75 1.08 8.92
CA ARG A 178 22.54 1.17 7.69
C ARG A 178 22.13 0.04 6.76
N LEU A 179 21.35 0.37 5.74
CA LEU A 179 20.77 -0.62 4.82
C LEU A 179 21.81 -1.49 4.10
N GLU A 180 23.07 -1.04 3.99
CA GLU A 180 24.15 -1.77 3.30
C GLU A 180 25.05 -2.56 4.23
N THR A 181 24.93 -2.46 5.55
CA THR A 181 25.84 -3.14 6.48
C THR A 181 25.16 -3.86 7.61
N ASP A 182 23.98 -3.40 8.02
CA ASP A 182 23.28 -4.01 9.12
C ASP A 182 22.69 -5.35 8.69
N GLU A 183 22.56 -6.26 9.66
CA GLU A 183 21.98 -7.58 9.46
C GLU A 183 20.51 -7.42 9.00
N PRO A 184 20.08 -8.07 7.91
CA PRO A 184 18.78 -7.80 7.29
C PRO A 184 17.58 -7.94 8.23
N GLU A 185 17.65 -8.85 9.22
CA GLU A 185 16.59 -9.09 10.20
C GLU A 185 16.33 -7.89 11.13
N TRP A 186 17.25 -6.92 11.18
CA TRP A 186 17.10 -5.68 11.95
C TRP A 186 16.48 -4.55 11.14
N ILE A 187 16.38 -4.71 9.82
CA ILE A 187 15.76 -3.72 8.93
C ILE A 187 14.25 -3.92 9.02
N SER A 188 13.53 -2.88 9.42
CA SER A 188 12.06 -2.93 9.50
C SER A 188 11.46 -3.33 8.16
N GLY A 189 10.40 -4.14 8.17
CA GLY A 189 9.73 -4.59 6.95
C GLY A 189 10.47 -5.68 6.14
N TYR A 190 11.74 -5.99 6.44
CA TYR A 190 12.52 -6.98 5.69
C TYR A 190 11.85 -8.37 5.66
N ASP A 191 11.40 -8.89 6.81
CA ASP A 191 10.76 -10.20 6.89
C ASP A 191 9.47 -10.30 6.05
N LEU A 192 8.76 -9.18 5.90
CA LEU A 192 7.57 -9.13 5.04
C LEU A 192 7.97 -9.17 3.56
N ALA A 193 9.00 -8.40 3.18
CA ALA A 193 9.40 -8.19 1.80
C ALA A 193 10.26 -9.33 1.21
N ARG A 194 10.98 -10.07 2.06
CA ARG A 194 11.99 -11.04 1.62
C ARG A 194 11.43 -12.08 0.66
N GLY A 195 11.95 -12.13 -0.57
CA GLY A 195 11.53 -13.08 -1.60
C GLY A 195 10.05 -12.97 -1.96
N ALA A 196 9.43 -11.79 -1.84
CA ALA A 196 8.07 -11.58 -2.30
C ALA A 196 8.00 -11.63 -3.83
N SER A 197 6.91 -12.16 -4.40
CA SER A 197 6.74 -12.16 -5.87
C SER A 197 6.50 -10.74 -6.40
N LEU A 198 5.81 -9.91 -5.61
CA LEU A 198 5.66 -8.48 -5.85
C LEU A 198 5.87 -7.72 -4.54
N LEU A 199 6.75 -6.72 -4.56
CA LEU A 199 6.89 -5.74 -3.48
C LEU A 199 6.43 -4.37 -3.99
N LEU A 200 5.39 -3.80 -3.38
CA LEU A 200 5.04 -2.39 -3.51
C LEU A 200 5.69 -1.63 -2.35
N HIS A 201 6.62 -0.73 -2.64
CA HIS A 201 7.42 -0.05 -1.63
C HIS A 201 7.44 1.46 -1.83
N ASP A 202 7.45 2.19 -0.72
CA ASP A 202 7.67 3.63 -0.68
C ASP A 202 8.89 4.06 -1.51
N CYS A 203 8.72 5.09 -2.32
CA CYS A 203 9.80 5.82 -2.98
C CYS A 203 9.39 7.28 -3.15
N GLN A 204 8.85 7.89 -2.09
CA GLN A 204 8.21 9.20 -2.23
C GLN A 204 9.21 10.30 -2.65
N TYR A 205 10.45 10.23 -2.19
CA TYR A 205 11.42 11.31 -2.39
C TYR A 205 12.58 10.94 -3.31
N THR A 206 13.18 11.96 -3.91
CA THR A 206 14.53 11.86 -4.49
C THR A 206 15.60 11.90 -3.40
N ASP A 207 16.83 11.55 -3.77
CA ASP A 207 17.96 11.62 -2.85
C ASP A 207 18.27 13.07 -2.43
N GLU A 208 18.00 14.03 -3.31
CA GLU A 208 18.19 15.46 -3.12
C GLU A 208 17.13 16.07 -2.20
N GLU A 209 15.88 15.60 -2.27
CA GLU A 209 14.78 16.04 -1.42
C GLU A 209 14.89 15.48 0.00
N TYR A 210 15.35 14.24 0.16
CA TYR A 210 15.30 13.51 1.42
C TYR A 210 15.96 14.18 2.64
N PRO A 211 17.10 14.89 2.53
CA PRO A 211 17.72 15.56 3.68
C PRO A 211 16.80 16.52 4.43
N SER A 212 15.81 17.14 3.76
CA SER A 212 14.81 17.99 4.42
C SER A 212 13.57 17.25 4.93
N HIS A 213 13.47 15.94 4.65
CA HIS A 213 12.33 15.07 4.97
C HIS A 213 12.70 13.91 5.92
N LEU A 214 13.92 13.91 6.46
CA LEU A 214 14.39 12.93 7.45
C LEU A 214 13.41 12.78 8.63
N GLY A 215 13.02 11.54 8.91
CA GLY A 215 12.09 11.22 9.99
C GLY A 215 10.63 11.52 9.68
N TRP A 216 10.28 11.83 8.43
CA TRP A 216 8.87 11.94 7.99
C TRP A 216 8.26 10.57 7.72
N GLY A 217 9.09 9.51 7.64
CA GLY A 217 8.64 8.13 7.50
C GLY A 217 8.49 7.65 6.06
N HIS A 218 9.19 8.28 5.13
CA HIS A 218 9.25 7.88 3.71
C HIS A 218 10.70 7.69 3.25
N SER A 219 10.85 6.92 2.18
CA SER A 219 12.11 6.57 1.55
C SER A 219 12.45 7.54 0.42
N ARG A 220 13.75 7.74 0.25
CA ARG A 220 14.29 8.20 -1.02
C ARG A 220 14.54 7.04 -1.97
N LEU A 221 14.73 7.35 -3.25
CA LEU A 221 15.07 6.36 -4.28
C LEU A 221 16.23 5.44 -3.87
N ALA A 222 17.37 5.98 -3.41
CA ALA A 222 18.51 5.13 -3.04
C ALA A 222 18.18 4.12 -1.93
N ASP A 223 17.41 4.54 -0.92
CA ASP A 223 17.07 3.68 0.21
C ASP A 223 16.00 2.63 -0.17
N ALA A 224 15.04 3.01 -1.02
CA ALA A 224 14.05 2.08 -1.56
C ALA A 224 14.71 0.96 -2.40
N LEU A 225 15.66 1.31 -3.27
CA LEU A 225 16.40 0.34 -4.06
C LEU A 225 17.33 -0.51 -3.18
N ALA A 226 18.03 0.08 -2.21
CA ALA A 226 18.89 -0.68 -1.29
C ALA A 226 18.08 -1.69 -0.46
N PHE A 227 16.92 -1.28 0.06
CA PHE A 227 15.99 -2.16 0.77
C PHE A 227 15.46 -3.29 -0.12
N ALA A 228 15.02 -2.96 -1.34
CA ALA A 228 14.50 -3.96 -2.27
C ALA A 228 15.59 -4.96 -2.69
N HIS A 229 16.81 -4.51 -2.99
CA HIS A 229 17.93 -5.39 -3.34
C HIS A 229 18.25 -6.37 -2.21
N ARG A 230 18.19 -5.90 -0.95
CA ARG A 230 18.33 -6.75 0.24
C ARG A 230 17.22 -7.79 0.34
N ALA A 231 15.97 -7.36 0.16
CA ALA A 231 14.79 -8.21 0.26
C ALA A 231 14.67 -9.18 -0.92
N ALA A 232 15.29 -8.89 -2.06
CA ALA A 232 15.25 -9.69 -3.29
C ALA A 232 13.83 -10.11 -3.71
N PRO A 233 12.88 -9.17 -3.90
CA PRO A 233 11.59 -9.52 -4.49
C PRO A 233 11.76 -9.91 -5.96
N GLU A 234 10.85 -10.72 -6.50
CA GLU A 234 10.85 -11.03 -7.94
C GLU A 234 10.51 -9.81 -8.78
N THR A 235 9.63 -8.93 -8.30
CA THR A 235 9.27 -7.66 -8.94
C THR A 235 9.16 -6.56 -7.89
N LEU A 236 9.77 -5.41 -8.15
CA LEU A 236 9.67 -4.19 -7.36
C LEU A 236 8.75 -3.18 -8.07
N MET A 237 7.75 -2.69 -7.34
CA MET A 237 6.91 -1.57 -7.74
C MET A 237 7.14 -0.39 -6.79
N LEU A 238 7.80 0.65 -7.28
CA LEU A 238 7.98 1.90 -6.55
C LEU A 238 6.63 2.62 -6.44
N PHE A 239 6.23 2.98 -5.23
CA PHE A 239 4.90 3.42 -4.85
C PHE A 239 4.96 4.70 -4.00
N HIS A 240 3.80 5.29 -3.73
CA HIS A 240 3.64 6.46 -2.85
C HIS A 240 4.28 7.75 -3.38
N HIS A 241 4.11 8.00 -4.69
CA HIS A 241 4.74 9.13 -5.38
C HIS A 241 4.36 10.46 -4.74
N ASP A 242 5.33 11.38 -4.61
CA ASP A 242 5.08 12.69 -4.02
C ASP A 242 3.98 13.44 -4.80
N PRO A 243 3.06 14.14 -4.09
CA PRO A 243 1.99 14.89 -4.75
C PRO A 243 2.48 16.01 -5.67
N LEU A 244 3.73 16.48 -5.54
CA LEU A 244 4.32 17.53 -6.36
C LEU A 244 5.10 17.02 -7.58
N HIS A 245 5.34 15.70 -7.68
CA HIS A 245 6.03 15.12 -8.85
C HIS A 245 5.06 14.95 -10.02
N SER A 246 5.31 15.70 -11.10
CA SER A 246 4.58 15.56 -12.37
C SER A 246 4.86 14.22 -13.04
N ASP A 247 4.07 13.88 -14.06
CA ASP A 247 4.27 12.66 -14.84
C ASP A 247 5.64 12.64 -15.52
N ASP A 248 6.11 13.77 -16.05
CA ASP A 248 7.43 13.86 -16.70
C ASP A 248 8.56 13.72 -15.66
N PHE A 249 8.38 14.24 -14.44
CA PHE A 249 9.32 14.00 -13.35
C PHE A 249 9.39 12.51 -12.97
N LEU A 250 8.24 11.83 -12.92
CA LEU A 250 8.20 10.40 -12.60
C LEU A 250 8.77 9.54 -13.73
N ASP A 251 8.67 9.96 -14.99
CA ASP A 251 9.38 9.31 -16.10
C ASP A 251 10.90 9.40 -15.89
N ASP A 252 11.43 10.60 -15.60
CA ASP A 252 12.86 10.82 -15.31
C ASP A 252 13.33 10.01 -14.08
N LEU A 253 12.49 9.93 -13.05
CA LEU A 253 12.74 9.12 -11.85
C LEU A 253 12.75 7.62 -12.19
N ALA A 254 11.88 7.16 -13.08
CA ALA A 254 11.82 5.77 -13.53
C ALA A 254 13.08 5.37 -14.30
N GLU A 255 13.57 6.24 -15.18
CA GLU A 255 14.84 6.03 -15.89
C GLU A 255 16.01 5.93 -14.91
N THR A 256 16.09 6.88 -13.98
CA THR A 256 17.12 6.90 -12.93
C THR A 256 17.05 5.64 -12.04
N ALA A 257 15.85 5.20 -11.70
CA ALA A 257 15.64 3.99 -10.91
C ALA A 257 16.13 2.75 -11.66
N ALA A 258 15.79 2.60 -12.95
CA ALA A 258 16.20 1.48 -13.78
C ALA A 258 17.73 1.40 -13.96
N GLU A 259 18.40 2.54 -14.18
CA GLU A 259 19.86 2.62 -14.28
C GLU A 259 20.54 2.17 -12.98
N ARG A 260 20.07 2.67 -11.84
CA ARG A 260 20.63 2.33 -10.53
C ARG A 260 20.34 0.89 -10.13
N TRP A 261 19.16 0.37 -10.47
CA TRP A 261 18.80 -1.04 -10.25
C TRP A 261 19.71 -1.96 -11.06
N THR A 262 19.98 -1.63 -12.32
CA THR A 262 20.96 -2.33 -13.16
C THR A 262 22.37 -2.27 -12.55
N ALA A 263 22.76 -1.13 -11.98
CA ALA A 263 24.06 -0.98 -11.32
C ALA A 263 24.20 -1.83 -10.05
N LEU A 264 23.09 -2.21 -9.40
CA LEU A 264 23.05 -3.18 -8.31
C LEU A 264 23.11 -4.65 -8.80
N GLY A 265 23.14 -4.88 -10.12
CA GLY A 265 23.19 -6.20 -10.73
C GLY A 265 21.82 -6.82 -10.96
N GLU A 266 20.75 -6.04 -10.83
CA GLU A 266 19.36 -6.50 -10.96
C GLU A 266 18.80 -6.26 -12.37
N ASP A 267 17.72 -6.95 -12.72
CA ASP A 267 17.04 -6.79 -14.01
C ASP A 267 16.10 -5.57 -13.97
N PRO A 268 16.32 -4.52 -14.80
CA PRO A 268 15.44 -3.35 -14.86
C PRO A 268 14.01 -3.70 -15.33
N GLY A 269 13.81 -4.82 -16.03
CA GLY A 269 12.47 -5.30 -16.42
C GLY A 269 11.61 -5.77 -15.24
N ARG A 270 12.21 -5.93 -14.06
CA ARG A 270 11.55 -6.29 -12.79
C ARG A 270 11.32 -5.09 -11.87
N LEU A 271 11.59 -3.88 -12.34
CA LEU A 271 11.30 -2.63 -11.63
C LEU A 271 10.27 -1.82 -12.42
N THR A 272 9.26 -1.31 -11.72
CA THR A 272 8.31 -0.35 -12.29
C THR A 272 7.93 0.71 -11.27
N LEU A 273 7.48 1.87 -11.73
CA LEU A 273 6.71 2.78 -10.90
C LEU A 273 5.24 2.37 -10.94
N ALA A 274 4.51 2.59 -9.85
CA ALA A 274 3.10 2.35 -9.76
C ALA A 274 2.32 3.37 -10.59
N VAL A 275 1.37 2.90 -11.39
CA VAL A 275 0.52 3.73 -12.24
C VAL A 275 -0.94 3.43 -11.91
N GLU A 276 -1.75 4.47 -11.72
CA GLU A 276 -3.19 4.31 -11.49
C GLU A 276 -3.84 3.49 -12.63
N ARG A 277 -4.64 2.50 -12.24
CA ARG A 277 -5.31 1.51 -13.10
C ARG A 277 -4.40 0.48 -13.75
N ALA A 278 -3.10 0.49 -13.46
CA ALA A 278 -2.23 -0.60 -13.86
C ALA A 278 -2.70 -1.92 -13.22
N GLU A 279 -2.59 -2.99 -14.00
CA GLU A 279 -2.94 -4.33 -13.59
C GLU A 279 -1.73 -5.25 -13.78
N LEU A 280 -1.51 -6.14 -12.82
CA LEU A 280 -0.45 -7.12 -12.85
C LEU A 280 -1.00 -8.49 -12.43
N VAL A 281 -0.64 -9.53 -13.17
CA VAL A 281 -0.88 -10.91 -12.73
C VAL A 281 0.39 -11.38 -12.02
N VAL A 282 0.26 -11.74 -10.75
CA VAL A 282 1.33 -12.37 -9.97
C VAL A 282 1.15 -13.87 -10.10
N GLU A 283 2.04 -14.47 -10.89
CA GLU A 283 2.11 -15.91 -11.14
C GLU A 283 3.32 -16.49 -10.40
N ALA A 284 3.28 -17.79 -10.09
CA ALA A 284 4.44 -18.44 -9.49
C ALA A 284 5.59 -18.38 -10.49
N GLY A 285 6.75 -17.88 -10.07
CA GLY A 285 7.93 -17.84 -10.92
C GLY A 285 8.23 -19.22 -11.50
N GLN A 286 8.50 -19.29 -12.81
CA GLN A 286 9.15 -20.48 -13.36
C GLN A 286 10.51 -20.61 -12.66
N PRO A 287 10.88 -21.80 -12.14
CA PRO A 287 12.18 -21.98 -11.51
C PRO A 287 13.28 -21.59 -12.51
N ALA A 288 14.19 -20.73 -12.03
CA ALA A 288 15.37 -20.28 -12.77
C ALA A 288 16.29 -21.45 -13.17
#